data_AF-A0A423SYR1-F1
#
_entry.id   AF-A0A423SYR1-F1
#
_cell.length_a   1.000
_cell.length_b   1.000
_cell.length_c   1.000
_cell.angle_alpha   90.00
_cell.angle_beta   90.00
_cell.angle_gamma   90.00
#
_symmetry.space_group_name_H-M   'P 1'
#
loop_
_entity.id
_entity.type
_entity.pdbx_description
1 polymer ?
#
loop_
_entity_poly.entity_id
_entity_poly.type
_entity_poly.pdbx_seq_one_letter_code
_entity_poly.pdbx_strand_id
1 'polypeptide(L)'
;MTTIAGSLMRSLGAVAQSMVQATPMALRGVSQGLAARAMPSSATWTPQVTSVRHRYHADKLKRGPLMKNYGYEDKLHTKGLMPHMVHGKRLPIPIYRPKNSWSEKRALFGQNDYIDILGDGSLKPTDVAYSVPYWLRGFKGNEYQMLLRKRKFFHNKMGQYQPTKLTELNKRIHKLYVHLNQKTKDYYWHKA
;
A
#
# COMPACT_ATOMS: atom_id res chain seq x y z
N MET A 1 -43.85 -24.60 -7.78
CA MET A 1 -44.49 -25.50 -6.79
C MET A 1 -43.43 -25.82 -5.75
N THR A 2 -43.47 -25.47 -4.48
CA THR A 2 -44.44 -24.90 -3.52
C THR A 2 -43.56 -24.56 -2.29
N THR A 3 -43.49 -23.31 -1.80
CA THR A 3 -44.19 -22.79 -0.60
C THR A 3 -43.94 -23.62 0.69
N ILE A 4 -43.62 -23.10 1.89
CA ILE A 4 -44.19 -21.97 2.66
C ILE A 4 -43.35 -21.73 3.95
N ALA A 5 -43.40 -20.48 4.43
CA ALA A 5 -43.39 -19.92 5.80
C ALA A 5 -42.93 -20.77 7.01
N GLY A 6 -42.37 -20.23 8.09
CA GLY A 6 -42.41 -18.88 8.65
C GLY A 6 -42.60 -18.98 10.18
N SER A 7 -42.49 -17.82 10.84
CA SER A 7 -42.80 -17.60 12.27
C SER A 7 -41.73 -18.11 13.27
N LEU A 8 -41.51 -17.52 14.44
CA LEU A 8 -42.27 -16.51 15.16
C LEU A 8 -41.33 -15.83 16.18
N MET A 9 -41.59 -14.56 16.38
CA MET A 9 -40.98 -13.67 17.38
C MET A 9 -41.44 -14.03 18.81
N ARG A 10 -40.63 -13.60 19.80
CA ARG A 10 -40.93 -13.35 21.24
C ARG A 10 -40.59 -14.45 22.24
N SER A 11 -39.70 -14.12 23.18
CA SER A 11 -40.08 -14.02 24.60
C SER A 11 -39.09 -13.14 25.37
N LEU A 12 -39.67 -12.19 26.10
CA LEU A 12 -39.07 -11.39 27.16
C LEU A 12 -39.23 -12.18 28.47
N GLY A 13 -38.23 -12.08 29.35
CA GLY A 13 -38.49 -12.01 30.80
C GLY A 13 -37.82 -13.04 31.70
N ALA A 14 -37.66 -12.59 32.96
CA ALA A 14 -37.21 -13.26 34.18
C ALA A 14 -35.68 -13.29 34.39
N VAL A 15 -35.08 -12.40 35.19
CA VAL A 15 -35.16 -12.26 36.67
C VAL A 15 -34.35 -13.35 37.38
N ALA A 16 -33.23 -12.96 37.97
CA ALA A 16 -32.57 -13.67 39.05
C ALA A 16 -32.25 -12.69 40.17
N GLN A 17 -32.97 -12.88 41.29
CA GLN A 17 -32.70 -12.30 42.61
C GLN A 17 -31.68 -13.17 43.36
N SER A 18 -30.88 -12.55 44.23
CA SER A 18 -30.62 -13.00 45.62
C SER A 18 -29.65 -11.99 46.25
N MET A 19 -30.11 -11.13 47.16
CA MET A 19 -30.22 -11.36 48.60
C MET A 19 -28.91 -11.75 49.29
N VAL A 20 -28.32 -10.76 49.98
CA VAL A 20 -27.65 -10.99 51.26
C VAL A 20 -28.22 -9.97 52.26
N GLN A 21 -28.94 -10.55 53.22
CA GLN A 21 -29.46 -10.05 54.49
C GLN A 21 -28.31 -9.57 55.39
N ALA A 22 -28.44 -8.90 56.53
CA ALA A 22 -29.43 -8.12 57.26
C ALA A 22 -28.69 -7.75 58.57
N THR A 23 -29.00 -6.60 59.18
CA THR A 23 -29.27 -6.44 60.63
C THR A 23 -29.37 -4.95 60.98
N PRO A 24 -30.53 -4.50 61.49
CA PRO A 24 -30.59 -3.42 62.45
C PRO A 24 -31.07 -3.99 63.79
N MET A 25 -30.26 -3.88 64.84
CA MET A 25 -30.74 -4.11 66.20
C MET A 25 -31.08 -2.78 66.87
N ALA A 26 -32.36 -2.62 67.13
CA ALA A 26 -32.92 -1.65 68.04
C ALA A 26 -32.73 -2.12 69.50
N LEU A 27 -32.64 -1.18 70.46
CA LEU A 27 -33.67 -0.92 71.49
C LEU A 27 -33.12 -0.17 72.72
N ARG A 28 -33.89 0.86 73.09
CA ARG A 28 -34.38 1.25 74.45
C ARG A 28 -33.46 1.92 75.47
N GLY A 29 -34.05 2.98 76.04
CA GLY A 29 -33.77 3.57 77.36
C GLY A 29 -32.94 4.84 77.23
N VAL A 30 -33.26 5.99 77.82
CA VAL A 30 -34.10 6.28 78.98
C VAL A 30 -34.69 7.69 78.84
N SER A 31 -35.89 7.80 79.39
CA SER A 31 -36.73 8.97 79.60
C SER A 31 -36.12 10.07 80.48
N GLN A 32 -36.47 11.31 80.12
CA GLN A 32 -36.81 12.44 80.98
C GLN A 32 -35.71 13.09 81.86
N GLY A 33 -35.47 14.36 81.55
CA GLY A 33 -34.79 15.32 82.40
C GLY A 33 -34.99 16.72 81.82
N LEU A 34 -36.17 17.31 82.07
CA LEU A 34 -36.42 18.73 81.86
C LEU A 34 -35.52 19.53 82.81
N ALA A 35 -34.47 20.14 82.27
CA ALA A 35 -33.71 21.18 82.94
C ALA A 35 -33.74 22.43 82.07
N ALA A 36 -34.66 23.34 82.41
CA ALA A 36 -34.67 24.69 81.88
C ALA A 36 -33.33 25.35 82.16
N ARG A 37 -32.61 25.75 81.09
CA ARG A 37 -31.44 26.59 81.23
C ARG A 37 -31.46 27.68 80.16
N ALA A 38 -31.26 28.89 80.67
CA ALA A 38 -31.46 30.19 80.05
C ALA A 38 -30.96 30.30 78.60
N MET A 39 -31.75 30.99 77.78
CA MET A 39 -31.34 31.42 76.44
C MET A 39 -30.24 32.47 76.53
N PRO A 40 -29.08 32.27 75.88
CA PRO A 40 -28.18 33.38 75.61
C PRO A 40 -28.72 34.18 74.41
N SER A 41 -28.84 35.47 74.66
CA SER A 41 -29.13 36.56 73.73
C SER A 41 -28.42 36.42 72.37
N SER A 42 -29.21 36.53 71.29
CA SER A 42 -28.81 36.97 69.94
C SER A 42 -27.37 36.67 69.51
N ALA A 43 -27.08 35.41 69.18
CA ALA A 43 -25.87 35.07 68.43
C ALA A 43 -26.06 35.53 66.97
N THR A 44 -25.50 36.68 66.61
CA THR A 44 -25.40 37.11 65.21
C THR A 44 -24.55 36.09 64.45
N TRP A 45 -25.18 35.30 63.59
CA TRP A 45 -24.49 34.35 62.71
C TRP A 45 -23.66 35.14 61.69
N THR A 46 -22.39 35.35 61.99
CA THR A 46 -21.41 35.86 61.02
C THR A 46 -20.81 34.64 60.31
N PRO A 47 -21.14 34.37 59.03
CA PRO A 47 -20.52 33.26 58.34
C PRO A 47 -19.02 33.53 58.26
N GLN A 48 -18.23 32.66 58.87
CA GLN A 48 -16.78 32.64 58.70
C GLN A 48 -16.50 32.37 57.22
N VAL A 49 -16.19 33.43 56.45
CA VAL A 49 -15.76 33.30 55.05
C VAL A 49 -14.33 32.74 55.06
N THR A 50 -14.22 31.42 55.25
CA THR A 50 -12.94 30.73 55.09
C THR A 50 -12.57 30.78 53.61
N SER A 51 -11.55 31.58 53.25
CA SER A 51 -10.99 31.52 51.90
C SER A 51 -10.44 30.11 51.67
N VAL A 52 -11.15 29.31 50.87
CA VAL A 52 -10.77 27.91 50.61
C VAL A 52 -9.54 27.90 49.71
N ARG A 53 -8.36 28.01 50.30
CA ARG A 53 -7.05 28.12 49.63
C ARG A 53 -6.73 26.97 48.66
N HIS A 54 -7.44 25.85 48.74
CA HIS A 54 -7.10 24.60 48.02
C HIS A 54 -8.10 24.18 46.94
N ARG A 55 -9.23 24.88 46.76
CA ARG A 55 -10.20 24.56 45.68
C ARG A 55 -9.58 24.70 44.29
N TYR A 56 -8.77 25.74 44.09
CA TYR A 56 -8.09 26.00 42.82
C TYR A 56 -7.09 24.91 42.42
N HIS A 57 -6.43 24.26 43.40
CA HIS A 57 -5.44 23.22 43.13
C HIS A 57 -6.09 21.87 42.78
N ALA A 58 -7.18 21.50 43.46
CA ALA A 58 -7.93 20.28 43.16
C ALA A 58 -8.53 20.29 41.75
N ASP A 59 -9.09 21.42 41.33
CA ASP A 59 -9.64 21.58 39.98
C ASP A 59 -8.55 21.61 38.90
N LYS A 60 -7.37 22.15 39.21
CA LYS A 60 -6.19 22.13 38.32
C LYS A 60 -5.63 20.72 38.15
N LEU A 61 -5.57 19.93 39.22
CA LEU A 61 -5.18 18.52 39.17
C LEU A 61 -6.20 17.67 38.38
N LYS A 62 -7.51 17.91 38.58
CA LYS A 62 -8.58 17.25 37.81
C LYS A 62 -8.53 17.58 36.31
N ARG A 63 -8.18 18.81 35.95
CA ARG A 63 -8.03 19.25 34.55
C ARG A 63 -6.79 18.67 33.86
N GLY A 64 -5.81 18.16 34.62
CA GLY A 64 -4.56 17.62 34.09
C GLY A 64 -3.56 18.71 33.65
N PRO A 65 -2.38 18.31 33.15
CA PRO A 65 -1.40 19.25 32.61
C PRO A 65 -1.99 20.06 31.46
N LEU A 66 -1.71 21.37 31.43
CA LEU A 66 -2.17 22.26 30.36
C LEU A 66 -1.60 21.80 29.03
N MET A 67 -2.46 21.35 28.12
CA MET A 67 -2.07 20.93 26.77
C MET A 67 -1.66 22.18 25.97
N LYS A 68 -0.36 22.50 25.95
CA LYS A 68 0.18 23.55 25.10
C LYS A 68 0.13 23.10 23.63
N ASN A 69 -0.30 23.99 22.74
CA ASN A 69 -0.37 23.77 21.28
C ASN A 69 -1.30 22.61 20.86
N TYR A 70 -2.36 22.35 21.63
CA TYR A 70 -3.38 21.40 21.24
C TYR A 70 -4.06 21.84 19.93
N GLY A 71 -3.98 21.00 18.89
CA GLY A 71 -4.50 21.31 17.55
C GLY A 71 -3.53 22.03 16.61
N TYR A 72 -2.28 22.29 17.02
CA TYR A 72 -1.26 22.84 16.12
C TYR A 72 -0.66 21.73 15.23
N GLU A 73 -0.79 21.89 13.92
CA GLU A 73 -0.12 21.03 12.93
C GLU A 73 1.18 21.67 12.46
N ASP A 74 2.31 21.01 12.72
CA ASP A 74 3.62 21.44 12.22
C ASP A 74 3.67 21.24 10.70
N LYS A 75 3.95 22.34 9.97
CA LYS A 75 4.06 22.35 8.51
C LYS A 75 5.40 21.77 8.03
N LEU A 76 6.39 21.69 8.91
CA LEU A 76 7.72 21.19 8.58
C LEU A 76 7.81 19.68 8.87
N HIS A 77 8.44 18.94 7.95
CA HIS A 77 8.69 17.50 8.13
C HIS A 77 9.92 17.27 9.01
N THR A 78 9.76 17.41 10.32
CA THR A 78 10.84 17.27 11.32
C THR A 78 10.99 15.85 11.89
N LYS A 79 10.19 14.88 11.42
CA LYS A 79 10.07 13.53 12.00
C LYS A 79 11.14 12.51 11.54
N GLY A 80 12.00 12.87 10.57
CA GLY A 80 13.08 11.99 10.09
C GLY A 80 13.50 12.24 8.63
N LEU A 81 14.40 11.40 8.11
CA LEU A 81 14.89 11.48 6.71
C LEU A 81 13.83 11.08 5.68
N MET A 82 12.84 10.27 6.07
CA MET A 82 11.78 9.86 5.16
C MET A 82 10.64 10.89 5.15
N PRO A 83 10.03 11.15 3.99
CA PRO A 83 8.89 12.06 3.91
C PRO A 83 7.67 11.44 4.60
N HIS A 84 7.37 11.89 5.82
CA HIS A 84 6.19 11.51 6.59
C HIS A 84 4.98 12.37 6.19
N MET A 85 4.60 12.32 4.90
CA MET A 85 3.41 12.99 4.40
C MET A 85 2.17 12.17 4.78
N VAL A 86 1.24 12.75 5.52
CA VAL A 86 -0.01 12.07 5.98
C VAL A 86 -0.86 11.59 4.78
N HIS A 87 -0.82 12.34 3.68
CA HIS A 87 -1.54 12.04 2.43
C HIS A 87 -0.61 11.52 1.30
N GLY A 88 0.64 11.17 1.61
CA GLY A 88 1.56 10.62 0.62
C GLY A 88 1.22 9.18 0.26
N LYS A 89 1.24 8.84 -1.04
CA LYS A 89 1.11 7.44 -1.48
C LYS A 89 2.31 6.64 -0.97
N ARG A 90 2.07 5.64 -0.10
CA ARG A 90 3.11 4.67 0.28
C ARG A 90 3.60 3.96 -0.98
N LEU A 91 4.92 3.93 -1.20
CA LEU A 91 5.50 3.15 -2.29
C LEU A 91 5.21 1.66 -2.01
N PRO A 92 4.58 0.92 -2.96
CA PRO A 92 4.36 -0.49 -2.76
C PRO A 92 5.72 -1.19 -2.80
N ILE A 93 6.12 -1.77 -1.68
CA ILE A 93 7.25 -2.69 -1.65
C ILE A 93 6.85 -3.88 -2.55
N PRO A 94 7.64 -4.23 -3.58
CA PRO A 94 7.29 -5.33 -4.45
C PRO A 94 7.22 -6.63 -3.64
N ILE A 95 6.23 -7.46 -3.94
CA ILE A 95 6.09 -8.77 -3.32
C ILE A 95 7.35 -9.60 -3.64
N TYR A 96 8.04 -10.07 -2.62
CA TYR A 96 9.21 -10.92 -2.79
C TYR A 96 8.82 -12.21 -3.52
N ARG A 97 9.49 -12.49 -4.64
CA ARG A 97 9.34 -13.74 -5.40
C ARG A 97 10.70 -14.44 -5.44
N PRO A 98 10.91 -15.53 -4.66
CA PRO A 98 12.18 -16.24 -4.67
C PRO A 98 12.46 -16.80 -6.06
N LYS A 99 13.70 -16.66 -6.51
CA LYS A 99 14.16 -17.13 -7.83
C LYS A 99 14.63 -18.59 -7.69
N ASN A 100 14.00 -19.53 -8.40
CA ASN A 100 14.53 -20.88 -8.52
C ASN A 100 15.75 -20.89 -9.46
N SER A 101 16.94 -21.10 -8.91
CA SER A 101 18.19 -21.18 -9.69
C SER A 101 18.30 -22.48 -10.49
N TRP A 102 17.70 -23.57 -10.00
CA TRP A 102 17.77 -24.92 -10.56
C TRP A 102 16.50 -25.33 -11.32
N SER A 103 15.73 -24.35 -11.82
CA SER A 103 14.65 -24.65 -12.77
C SER A 103 15.21 -25.36 -14.00
N GLU A 104 14.50 -26.34 -14.54
CA GLU A 104 14.90 -27.12 -15.72
C GLU A 104 15.45 -26.26 -16.87
N LYS A 105 14.73 -25.20 -17.25
CA LYS A 105 15.16 -24.26 -18.31
C LYS A 105 16.55 -23.63 -18.06
N ARG A 106 16.93 -23.43 -16.80
CA ARG A 106 18.25 -22.87 -16.42
C ARG A 106 19.30 -23.95 -16.31
N ALA A 107 18.94 -25.09 -15.73
CA ALA A 107 19.85 -26.22 -15.57
C ALA A 107 20.27 -26.79 -16.94
N LEU A 108 19.36 -26.82 -17.92
CA LEU A 108 19.60 -27.32 -19.27
C LEU A 108 20.06 -26.23 -20.26
N PHE A 109 20.25 -24.99 -19.81
CA PHE A 109 20.66 -23.90 -20.70
C PHE A 109 22.07 -24.16 -21.25
N GLY A 110 22.21 -24.14 -22.58
CA GLY A 110 23.50 -24.30 -23.27
C GLY A 110 23.92 -25.75 -23.53
N GLN A 111 23.09 -26.74 -23.19
CA GLN A 111 23.42 -28.17 -23.34
C GLN A 111 23.84 -28.56 -24.77
N ASN A 112 23.23 -27.96 -25.80
CA ASN A 112 23.41 -28.32 -27.22
C ASN A 112 24.05 -27.20 -28.06
N ASP A 113 24.79 -26.28 -27.44
CA ASP A 113 25.35 -25.12 -28.15
C ASP A 113 26.49 -25.51 -29.12
N TYR A 114 27.18 -26.63 -28.87
CA TYR A 114 28.29 -27.15 -29.67
C TYR A 114 27.91 -28.36 -30.53
N ILE A 115 26.64 -28.46 -30.92
CA ILE A 115 26.10 -29.58 -31.71
C ILE A 115 26.79 -29.72 -33.08
N ASP A 116 27.33 -28.63 -33.63
CA ASP A 116 28.02 -28.61 -34.91
C ASP A 116 29.43 -29.21 -34.86
N ILE A 117 30.17 -29.00 -33.77
CA ILE A 117 31.55 -29.48 -33.64
C ILE A 117 31.65 -30.84 -32.94
N LEU A 118 30.67 -31.21 -32.12
CA LEU A 118 30.63 -32.49 -31.40
C LEU A 118 29.67 -33.51 -32.02
N GLY A 119 28.86 -33.10 -33.00
CA GLY A 119 27.85 -33.94 -33.66
C GLY A 119 28.26 -34.41 -35.07
N ASP A 120 27.24 -34.72 -35.87
CA ASP A 120 27.36 -35.16 -37.28
C ASP A 120 27.58 -34.00 -38.26
N GLY A 121 27.51 -32.75 -37.79
CA GLY A 121 27.63 -31.54 -38.60
C GLY A 121 26.38 -31.22 -39.45
N SER A 122 25.30 -31.98 -39.31
CA SER A 122 24.05 -31.80 -40.08
C SER A 122 23.26 -30.57 -39.61
N LEU A 123 23.31 -30.28 -38.30
CA LEU A 123 22.60 -29.16 -37.67
C LEU A 123 23.58 -28.09 -37.20
N LYS A 124 23.27 -26.82 -37.51
CA LYS A 124 24.01 -25.67 -36.97
C LYS A 124 23.30 -25.10 -35.74
N PRO A 125 24.02 -24.47 -34.79
CA PRO A 125 23.40 -23.85 -33.61
C PRO A 125 22.33 -22.79 -33.96
N THR A 126 22.46 -22.17 -35.13
CA THR A 126 21.48 -21.21 -35.65
C THR A 126 20.10 -21.82 -35.89
N ASP A 127 20.04 -23.09 -36.27
CA ASP A 127 18.80 -23.78 -36.64
C ASP A 127 18.00 -24.19 -35.39
N VAL A 128 18.70 -24.44 -34.27
CA VAL A 128 18.16 -24.84 -32.96
C VAL A 128 17.57 -23.65 -32.17
N ALA A 129 17.78 -22.41 -32.63
CA ALA A 129 17.26 -21.20 -32.00
C ALA A 129 15.73 -21.02 -32.19
N TYR A 130 14.93 -21.89 -31.59
CA TYR A 130 13.46 -21.93 -31.73
C TYR A 130 12.75 -20.70 -31.15
N SER A 131 13.34 -20.08 -30.12
CA SER A 131 12.81 -18.85 -29.51
C SER A 131 12.89 -17.64 -30.44
N VAL A 132 13.82 -17.68 -31.41
CA VAL A 132 14.07 -16.60 -32.36
C VAL A 132 13.20 -16.81 -33.60
N PRO A 133 12.51 -15.76 -34.09
CA PRO A 133 11.76 -15.83 -35.34
C PRO A 133 12.65 -16.34 -36.49
N TYR A 134 12.11 -17.23 -37.33
CA TYR A 134 12.83 -17.85 -38.45
C TYR A 134 13.61 -16.83 -39.31
N TRP A 135 12.98 -15.70 -39.65
CA TRP A 135 13.59 -14.67 -40.48
C TRP A 135 14.76 -13.92 -39.81
N LEU A 136 14.95 -14.09 -38.50
CA LEU A 136 16.01 -13.46 -37.69
C LEU A 136 17.07 -14.46 -37.20
N ARG A 137 16.87 -15.77 -37.39
CA ARG A 137 17.89 -16.78 -37.01
C ARG A 137 19.19 -16.54 -37.78
N GLY A 138 20.30 -16.52 -37.06
CA GLY A 138 21.65 -16.33 -37.64
C GLY A 138 21.91 -14.93 -38.18
N PHE A 139 20.99 -13.99 -37.96
CA PHE A 139 21.12 -12.61 -38.42
C PHE A 139 21.55 -11.70 -37.28
N LYS A 140 22.65 -10.97 -37.49
CA LYS A 140 23.10 -9.89 -36.62
C LYS A 140 23.24 -8.63 -37.46
N GLY A 141 22.57 -7.55 -37.08
CA GLY A 141 22.59 -6.30 -37.84
C GLY A 141 21.90 -5.17 -37.10
N ASN A 142 21.97 -3.97 -37.69
CA ASN A 142 21.27 -2.80 -37.15
C ASN A 142 19.75 -2.89 -37.42
N GLU A 143 18.98 -1.98 -36.79
CA GLU A 143 17.52 -1.95 -36.96
C GLU A 143 17.12 -1.80 -38.44
N TYR A 144 17.85 -0.97 -39.20
CA TYR A 144 17.57 -0.72 -40.60
C TYR A 144 17.66 -2.00 -41.44
N GLN A 145 18.75 -2.75 -41.31
CA GLN A 145 18.97 -4.03 -41.99
C GLN A 145 17.96 -5.07 -41.53
N MET A 146 17.63 -5.10 -40.23
CA MET A 146 16.59 -5.99 -39.69
C MET A 146 15.22 -5.70 -40.33
N LEU A 147 14.84 -4.44 -40.48
CA LEU A 147 13.57 -4.05 -41.10
C LEU A 147 13.55 -4.31 -42.61
N LEU A 148 14.66 -4.08 -43.31
CA LEU A 148 14.77 -4.46 -44.73
C LEU A 148 14.57 -5.96 -44.92
N ARG A 149 15.17 -6.78 -44.04
CA ARG A 149 15.00 -8.23 -44.05
C ARG A 149 13.55 -8.61 -43.76
N LYS A 150 12.95 -8.04 -42.71
CA LYS A 150 11.52 -8.24 -42.37
C LYS A 150 10.61 -7.89 -43.55
N ARG A 151 10.89 -6.78 -44.24
CA ARG A 151 10.16 -6.38 -45.45
C ARG A 151 10.27 -7.46 -46.52
N LYS A 152 11.49 -7.92 -46.84
CA LYS A 152 11.73 -8.95 -47.87
C LYS A 152 10.95 -10.24 -47.58
N PHE A 153 10.92 -10.69 -46.32
CA PHE A 153 10.21 -11.92 -45.95
C PHE A 153 8.68 -11.79 -45.94
N PHE A 154 8.16 -10.64 -45.52
CA PHE A 154 6.73 -10.50 -45.25
C PHE A 154 6.00 -9.53 -46.18
N HIS A 155 6.65 -8.95 -47.20
CA HIS A 155 6.06 -7.92 -48.06
C HIS A 155 4.69 -8.34 -48.62
N ASN A 156 4.62 -9.51 -49.27
CA ASN A 156 3.40 -10.00 -49.91
C ASN A 156 2.28 -10.25 -48.88
N LYS A 157 2.61 -10.92 -47.76
CA LYS A 157 1.65 -11.24 -46.70
C LYS A 157 1.16 -9.98 -45.97
N MET A 158 2.05 -9.04 -45.66
CA MET A 158 1.68 -7.79 -45.02
C MET A 158 0.87 -6.89 -45.96
N GLY A 159 1.18 -6.88 -47.26
CA GLY A 159 0.40 -6.12 -48.24
C GLY A 159 -1.05 -6.59 -48.32
N GLN A 160 -1.28 -7.91 -48.31
CA GLN A 160 -2.61 -8.50 -48.38
C GLN A 160 -3.39 -8.38 -47.07
N TYR A 161 -2.78 -8.73 -45.93
CA TYR A 161 -3.52 -8.89 -44.67
C TYR A 161 -3.34 -7.74 -43.68
N GLN A 162 -2.25 -6.95 -43.78
CA GLN A 162 -1.90 -5.92 -42.78
C GLN A 162 -1.29 -4.67 -43.43
N PRO A 163 -2.01 -3.98 -44.34
CA PRO A 163 -1.46 -2.86 -45.11
C PRO A 163 -0.98 -1.71 -44.23
N THR A 164 -1.68 -1.39 -43.13
CA THR A 164 -1.28 -0.35 -42.18
C THR A 164 0.13 -0.60 -41.63
N LYS A 165 0.42 -1.81 -41.17
CA LYS A 165 1.75 -2.16 -40.64
C LYS A 165 2.83 -2.13 -41.71
N LEU A 166 2.50 -2.47 -42.95
CA LEU A 166 3.44 -2.32 -44.07
C LEU A 166 3.80 -0.84 -44.30
N THR A 167 2.81 0.06 -44.23
CA THR A 167 3.07 1.50 -44.37
C THR A 167 3.94 2.04 -43.22
N GLU A 168 3.69 1.63 -41.97
CA GLU A 168 4.50 2.00 -40.81
C GLU A 168 5.93 1.49 -40.92
N LEU A 169 6.09 0.24 -41.37
CA LEU A 169 7.40 -0.36 -41.62
C LEU A 169 8.18 0.43 -42.69
N ASN A 170 7.53 0.80 -43.79
CA ASN A 170 8.15 1.62 -44.83
C ASN A 170 8.52 3.02 -44.33
N LYS A 171 7.66 3.67 -43.54
CA LYS A 171 7.96 4.95 -42.89
C LYS A 171 9.19 4.84 -41.98
N ARG A 172 9.28 3.78 -41.18
CA ARG A 172 10.43 3.54 -40.29
C ARG A 172 11.72 3.30 -41.08
N ILE A 173 11.67 2.47 -42.13
CA ILE A 173 12.82 2.22 -43.03
C ILE A 173 13.29 3.53 -43.65
N HIS A 174 12.37 4.36 -44.15
CA HIS A 174 12.71 5.64 -44.76
C HIS A 174 13.35 6.60 -43.75
N LYS A 175 12.77 6.73 -42.55
CA LYS A 175 13.33 7.55 -41.47
C LYS A 175 14.76 7.12 -41.11
N LEU A 176 14.99 5.81 -40.98
CA LEU A 176 16.31 5.27 -40.68
C LEU A 176 17.28 5.51 -41.82
N TYR A 177 16.88 5.30 -43.08
CA TYR A 177 17.72 5.60 -44.24
C TYR A 177 18.21 7.05 -44.25
N VAL A 178 17.30 8.01 -44.07
CA VAL A 178 17.64 9.44 -44.00
C VAL A 178 18.59 9.71 -42.84
N HIS A 179 18.31 9.15 -41.66
CA HIS A 179 19.15 9.40 -40.49
C HIS A 179 20.57 8.81 -40.62
N LEU A 180 20.68 7.55 -41.04
CA LEU A 180 21.96 6.87 -41.18
C LEU A 180 22.83 7.51 -42.27
N ASN A 181 22.24 7.91 -43.39
CA ASN A 181 23.01 8.38 -44.54
C ASN A 181 23.18 9.90 -44.62
N GLN A 182 22.32 10.70 -43.98
CA GLN A 182 22.36 12.16 -44.09
C GLN A 182 22.63 12.89 -42.78
N LYS A 183 22.33 12.26 -41.62
CA LYS A 183 22.43 12.93 -40.30
C LYS A 183 23.48 12.33 -39.38
N THR A 184 24.03 11.18 -39.74
CA THR A 184 25.07 10.53 -38.94
C THR A 184 26.39 11.23 -39.22
N LYS A 185 27.04 11.71 -38.16
CA LYS A 185 28.36 12.32 -38.27
C LYS A 185 29.36 11.22 -38.59
N ASP A 186 29.95 11.29 -39.76
CA ASP A 186 31.07 10.44 -40.16
C ASP A 186 32.40 11.18 -39.95
N TYR A 187 33.50 10.51 -40.26
CA TYR A 187 34.84 11.09 -40.13
C TYR A 187 35.01 12.39 -40.94
N TYR A 188 34.24 12.55 -42.02
CA TYR A 188 34.29 13.72 -42.89
C TYR A 188 33.47 14.91 -42.37
N TRP A 189 32.60 14.72 -41.38
CA TRP A 189 31.77 15.79 -40.80
C TRP A 189 32.55 17.00 -40.25
N HIS A 190 33.74 16.78 -39.66
CA HIS A 190 34.55 17.86 -39.08
C HIS A 190 35.39 18.64 -40.10
N LYS A 191 35.43 18.19 -41.36
CA LYS A 191 36.25 18.77 -42.42
C LYS A 191 35.45 19.56 -43.46
N ALA A 192 34.13 19.60 -43.32
CA ALA A 192 33.22 20.31 -44.21
C ALA A 192 32.87 21.71 -43.68
#